data_AF-A0A524NLR6-F1
#
_entry.id   AF-A0A524NLR6-F1
#
_cell.length_a   1.000
_cell.length_b   1.000
_cell.length_c   1.000
_cell.angle_alpha   90.00
_cell.angle_beta   90.00
_cell.angle_gamma   90.00
#
_symmetry.space_group_name_H-M   'P 1'
#
loop_
_entity.id
_entity.type
_entity.pdbx_description
1 polymer ?
#
loop_
_entity_poly.entity_id
_entity_poly.type
_entity_poly.pdbx_seq_one_letter_code
_entity_poly.pdbx_strand_id
1 'polypeptide(L)'
;MKNLKIIGKVAAFFGVASIIFAVVLAIITYYLLQITSPSAPTDYVLFVILSTMLPYLFFAVLSLVIAFIFRRVEKEVILQTQPTEIIT
;
A
#
# COMPACT_ATOMS: atom_id res chain seq x y z
N MET A 1 -13.57 19.69 -2.62
CA MET A 1 -12.14 19.55 -2.20
C MET A 1 -11.94 18.73 -0.90
N LYS A 2 -12.74 18.92 0.17
CA LYS A 2 -12.59 18.11 1.43
C LYS A 2 -12.64 16.60 1.22
N ASN A 3 -13.55 16.11 0.36
CA ASN A 3 -13.73 14.68 0.11
C ASN A 3 -12.51 14.02 -0.57
N LEU A 4 -11.82 14.71 -1.50
CA LEU A 4 -10.59 14.20 -2.13
C LEU A 4 -9.44 14.06 -1.13
N LYS A 5 -9.30 15.00 -0.18
CA LYS A 5 -8.28 14.91 0.90
C LYS A 5 -8.51 13.71 1.80
N ILE A 6 -9.77 13.39 2.09
CA ILE A 6 -10.14 12.22 2.91
C ILE A 6 -9.80 10.93 2.15
N ILE A 7 -10.15 10.83 0.86
CA ILE A 7 -9.86 9.66 0.02
C ILE A 7 -8.35 9.37 -0.04
N GLY A 8 -7.52 10.40 -0.26
CA GLY A 8 -6.06 10.23 -0.30
C GLY A 8 -5.47 9.76 1.04
N LYS A 9 -5.96 10.28 2.17
CA LYS A 9 -5.53 9.84 3.51
C LYS A 9 -5.95 8.41 3.81
N VAL A 10 -7.18 8.05 3.43
CA VAL A 10 -7.72 6.70 3.61
C VAL A 10 -6.92 5.70 2.77
N ALA A 11 -6.61 6.03 1.52
CA ALA A 11 -5.74 5.21 0.66
C ALA A 11 -4.34 5.02 1.26
N ALA A 12 -3.72 6.09 1.79
CA ALA A 12 -2.43 5.97 2.46
C ALA A 12 -2.51 5.04 3.69
N PHE A 13 -3.57 5.15 4.50
CA PHE A 13 -3.80 4.29 5.65
C PHE A 13 -3.96 2.82 5.24
N PHE A 14 -4.78 2.53 4.22
CA PHE A 14 -4.95 1.17 3.70
C PHE A 14 -3.65 0.60 3.14
N GLY A 15 -2.84 1.42 2.47
CA GLY A 15 -1.50 1.02 2.02
C GLY A 15 -0.62 0.55 3.17
N VAL A 16 -0.51 1.36 4.24
CA VAL A 16 0.28 1.00 5.43
C VAL A 16 -0.27 -0.24 6.13
N ALA A 17 -1.60 -0.30 6.33
CA ALA A 17 -2.24 -1.45 6.94
C ALA A 17 -1.97 -2.74 6.15
N SER A 18 -2.04 -2.68 4.83
CA SER A 18 -1.80 -3.84 3.97
C SER A 18 -0.36 -4.37 4.07
N ILE A 19 0.63 -3.48 4.19
CA ILE A 19 2.03 -3.87 4.45
C ILE A 19 2.15 -4.58 5.80
N ILE A 20 1.51 -4.07 6.86
CA ILE A 20 1.52 -4.70 8.18
C ILE A 20 0.92 -6.11 8.11
N PHE A 21 -0.24 -6.26 7.45
CA PHE A 21 -0.87 -7.57 7.25
C PHE A 21 0.02 -8.52 6.44
N ALA A 22 0.72 -8.03 5.41
CA ALA A 22 1.66 -8.85 4.65
C ALA A 22 2.78 -9.41 5.54
N VAL A 23 3.38 -8.57 6.40
CA VAL A 23 4.44 -8.99 7.33
C VAL A 23 3.92 -10.00 8.35
N VAL A 24 2.77 -9.73 8.96
CA VAL A 24 2.15 -10.64 9.93
C VAL A 24 1.85 -12.00 9.28
N LEU A 25 1.29 -11.99 8.06
CA LEU A 25 0.98 -13.21 7.33
C LEU A 25 2.24 -14.01 6.97
N ALA A 26 3.32 -13.33 6.59
CA ALA A 26 4.61 -13.97 6.31
C ALA A 26 5.14 -14.73 7.53
N ILE A 27 5.11 -14.08 8.70
CA ILE A 27 5.56 -14.67 9.97
C ILE A 27 4.70 -15.89 10.31
N ILE A 28 3.37 -15.75 10.26
CA ILE A 28 2.45 -16.85 10.57
C ILE A 28 2.67 -18.03 9.60
N THR A 29 2.79 -17.74 8.30
CA THR A 29 3.00 -18.75 7.26
C THR A 29 4.33 -19.49 7.47
N TYR A 30 5.40 -18.77 7.82
CA TYR A 30 6.69 -19.36 8.15
C TYR A 30 6.59 -20.33 9.35
N TYR A 31 6.01 -19.87 10.46
CA TYR A 31 5.86 -20.73 11.65
C TYR A 31 4.95 -21.94 11.38
N LEU A 32 3.87 -21.74 10.62
CA LEU A 32 2.97 -22.83 10.24
C LEU A 32 3.71 -23.88 9.40
N LEU A 33 4.54 -23.47 8.45
CA LEU A 33 5.36 -24.37 7.63
C LEU A 33 6.40 -25.11 8.47
N GLN A 34 7.02 -24.46 9.46
CA GLN A 34 7.95 -25.13 10.38
C GLN A 34 7.27 -26.22 11.20
N ILE A 35 5.98 -26.06 11.55
CA ILE A 35 5.22 -27.05 12.32
C ILE A 35 4.71 -28.18 11.43
N THR A 36 4.20 -27.84 10.23
CA THR A 36 3.49 -28.78 9.35
C THR A 36 4.39 -29.49 8.35
N SER A 37 5.50 -28.86 7.96
CA SER A 37 6.44 -29.32 6.94
C SER A 37 7.89 -28.95 7.30
N PRO A 38 8.44 -29.44 8.44
CA PRO A 38 9.74 -29.02 8.97
C PRO A 38 10.94 -29.31 8.04
N SER A 39 10.79 -30.27 7.14
CA SER A 39 11.80 -30.68 6.14
C SER A 39 11.50 -30.15 4.74
N ALA A 40 10.63 -29.15 4.61
CA ALA A 40 10.36 -28.49 3.35
C ALA A 40 11.63 -27.81 2.79
N PRO A 41 11.91 -27.93 1.48
CA PRO A 41 12.97 -27.18 0.83
C PRO A 41 12.80 -25.67 1.02
N THR A 42 13.90 -24.94 1.21
CA THR A 42 13.87 -23.49 1.41
C THR A 42 13.17 -22.75 0.27
N ASP A 43 13.35 -23.21 -0.97
CA ASP A 43 12.72 -22.61 -2.16
C ASP A 43 11.19 -22.72 -2.10
N TYR A 44 10.68 -23.85 -1.59
CA TYR A 44 9.25 -24.04 -1.38
C TYR A 44 8.72 -23.11 -0.29
N VAL A 45 9.43 -22.98 0.84
CA VAL A 45 9.06 -22.09 1.94
C VAL A 45 8.98 -20.65 1.47
N LEU A 46 10.00 -20.19 0.72
CA LEU A 46 10.02 -18.85 0.13
C LEU A 46 8.87 -18.65 -0.83
N PHE A 47 8.63 -19.59 -1.75
CA PHE A 47 7.54 -19.50 -2.72
C PHE A 47 6.17 -19.37 -2.04
N VAL A 48 5.91 -20.17 -1.01
CA VAL A 48 4.64 -20.14 -0.27
C VAL A 48 4.47 -18.81 0.45
N ILE A 49 5.49 -18.32 1.16
CA ILE A 49 5.43 -17.02 1.86
C ILE A 49 5.21 -15.87 0.88
N LEU A 50 5.96 -15.83 -0.22
CA LEU A 50 5.80 -14.80 -1.27
C LEU A 50 4.40 -14.84 -1.87
N SER A 51 3.89 -16.05 -2.16
CA SER A 51 2.56 -16.24 -2.74
C SER A 51 1.44 -15.80 -1.79
N THR A 52 1.57 -16.06 -0.48
CA THR A 52 0.57 -15.64 0.50
C THR A 52 0.60 -14.13 0.75
N MET A 53 1.77 -13.49 0.67
CA MET A 53 1.92 -12.03 0.80
C MET A 53 1.43 -11.25 -0.43
N LEU A 54 1.45 -11.87 -1.61
CA LEU A 54 1.22 -11.19 -2.89
C LEU A 54 -0.08 -10.37 -2.96
N PRO A 55 -1.25 -10.85 -2.49
CA PRO A 55 -2.48 -10.07 -2.50
C PRO A 55 -2.35 -8.77 -1.70
N TYR A 56 -1.71 -8.83 -0.54
CA TYR A 56 -1.53 -7.67 0.33
C TYR A 56 -0.54 -6.68 -0.27
N LEU A 57 0.57 -7.15 -0.82
CA LEU A 57 1.51 -6.29 -1.52
C LEU A 57 0.86 -5.60 -2.72
N PHE A 58 0.01 -6.32 -3.46
CA PHE A 58 -0.76 -5.74 -4.55
C PHE A 58 -1.70 -4.62 -4.07
N PHE A 59 -2.47 -4.87 -2.99
CA PHE A 59 -3.33 -3.83 -2.39
C PHE A 59 -2.53 -2.65 -1.85
N ALA A 60 -1.36 -2.87 -1.26
CA ALA A 60 -0.48 -1.82 -0.79
C ALA A 60 -0.02 -0.90 -1.94
N VAL A 61 0.43 -1.50 -3.05
CA VAL A 61 0.84 -0.76 -4.25
C VAL A 61 -0.35 0.02 -4.83
N LEU A 62 -1.51 -0.63 -4.98
CA LEU A 62 -2.71 0.01 -5.51
C LEU A 62 -3.14 1.21 -4.64
N SER A 63 -3.14 1.06 -3.31
CA SER A 63 -3.44 2.14 -2.38
C SER A 63 -2.46 3.31 -2.52
N LEU A 64 -1.17 3.00 -2.68
CA LEU A 64 -0.13 4.03 -2.83
C LEU A 64 -0.29 4.80 -4.14
N VAL A 65 -0.62 4.11 -5.24
CA VAL A 65 -0.91 4.73 -6.54
C VAL A 65 -2.10 5.68 -6.44
N ILE A 66 -3.19 5.25 -5.78
CA ILE A 66 -4.37 6.09 -5.55
C ILE A 66 -3.99 7.31 -4.72
N ALA A 67 -3.28 7.12 -3.59
CA ALA A 67 -2.83 8.23 -2.75
C ALA A 67 -1.95 9.23 -3.52
N PHE A 68 -1.09 8.74 -4.42
CA PHE A 68 -0.23 9.58 -5.25
C PHE A 68 -1.00 10.41 -6.28
N ILE A 69 -1.94 9.80 -7.01
CA ILE A 69 -2.77 10.48 -8.01
C ILE A 69 -3.59 11.59 -7.33
N PHE A 70 -4.27 11.27 -6.23
CA PHE A 70 -5.10 12.25 -5.53
C PHE A 70 -4.29 13.41 -4.95
N ARG A 71 -3.05 13.16 -4.52
CA ARG A 71 -2.13 14.21 -4.06
C ARG A 71 -1.67 15.13 -5.20
N ARG A 72 -1.52 14.61 -6.43
CA ARG A 72 -1.19 15.45 -7.61
C ARG A 72 -2.37 16.32 -8.04
N VAL A 73 -3.57 15.73 -8.14
CA VAL A 73 -4.80 16.47 -8.47
C VAL A 73 -5.02 17.61 -7.47
N GLU A 74 -4.78 17.37 -6.18
CA GLU A 74 -4.89 18.43 -5.17
C GLU A 74 -3.91 19.59 -5.42
N LYS A 75 -2.66 19.32 -5.80
CA LYS A 75 -1.66 20.37 -6.10
C LYS A 75 -2.03 21.19 -7.33
N GLU A 76 -2.51 20.55 -8.39
CA GLU A 76 -2.90 21.23 -9.63
C GLU A 76 -4.12 22.13 -9.42
N VAL A 77 -5.13 21.68 -8.65
CA VAL A 77 -6.31 22.51 -8.33
C VAL A 77 -5.93 23.71 -7.47
N ILE A 78 -5.02 23.57 -6.50
CA ILE A 78 -4.56 24.71 -5.68
C ILE A 78 -3.84 25.75 -6.54
N LEU A 79 -2.98 25.30 -7.47
CA LEU A 79 -2.20 26.19 -8.35
C LEU A 79 -3.09 27.02 -9.29
N GLN A 80 -4.20 26.46 -9.77
CA GLN A 80 -5.16 27.16 -10.63
C GLN A 80 -6.07 28.14 -9.87
N THR A 81 -6.20 28.00 -8.54
CA THR A 81 -7.04 28.89 -7.72
C THR A 81 -6.30 30.07 -7.09
N GLN A 82 -4.98 30.17 -7.23
CA GLN A 82 -4.28 31.40 -6.83
C GLN A 82 -4.55 32.50 -7.86
N PRO A 83 -5.07 33.67 -7.45
CA PRO A 83 -5.21 34.80 -8.36
C PRO A 83 -3.81 35.21 -8.79
N THR A 84 -3.61 35.33 -10.11
CA THR A 84 -2.48 36.06 -10.69
C THR A 84 -2.51 37.45 -10.05
N GLU A 85 -1.66 37.71 -9.05
CA GLU A 85 -1.32 39.08 -8.69
C GLU A 85 -0.70 39.67 -9.95
N ILE A 86 -1.50 40.48 -10.64
CA ILE A 86 -1.06 41.36 -11.71
C ILE A 86 -0.11 42.34 -11.03
N ILE A 87 1.19 42.09 -11.17
CA ILE A 87 2.23 43.03 -10.82
C ILE A 87 2.15 44.13 -11.90
N THR A 88 1.38 45.18 -11.62
CA THR A 88 1.51 46.50 -12.25
C THR A 88 2.47 47.37 -11.47
#